data_AF-A0A640T7T3-F1
#
_entry.id   AF-A0A640T7T3-F1
#
_cell.length_a   1.000
_cell.length_b   1.000
_cell.length_c   1.000
_cell.angle_alpha   90.00
_cell.angle_beta   90.00
_cell.angle_gamma   90.00
#
_symmetry.space_group_name_H-M   'P 1'
#
loop_
_entity.id
_entity.type
_entity.pdbx_description
1 polymer ?
#
loop_
_entity_poly.entity_id
_entity_poly.type
_entity_poly.pdbx_seq_one_letter_code
_entity_poly.pdbx_strand_id
1 'polypeptide(L)' 'MTTGNEGAPGGGVGAAVFLSLPELQPTPVEGCAVCGDLAARRQEARERGDLSAATDANVRLRNHRDHAENRP' A
#
# COMPACT_ATOMS: atom_id res chain seq x y z
N MET A 1 29.26 -24.53 23.74
CA MET A 1 28.71 -23.18 23.56
C MET A 1 27.48 -23.32 22.67
N THR A 2 26.31 -23.08 23.28
CA THR A 2 24.97 -22.84 22.69
C THR A 2 24.46 -23.74 21.54
N THR A 3 23.43 -24.50 21.89
CA THR A 3 22.49 -25.27 21.07
C THR A 3 21.88 -24.48 19.90
N GLY A 4 21.91 -25.07 18.70
CA GLY A 4 21.08 -24.65 17.57
C GLY A 4 19.63 -25.06 17.79
N ASN A 5 18.73 -24.09 17.72
CA ASN A 5 17.28 -24.29 17.78
C ASN A 5 16.73 -24.36 16.35
N GLU A 6 16.86 -25.53 15.72
CA GLU A 6 16.21 -25.83 14.45
C GLU A 6 14.71 -26.04 14.70
N GLY A 7 13.96 -24.94 14.73
CA GLY A 7 12.51 -24.97 14.79
C GLY A 7 11.94 -25.47 13.47
N ALA A 8 11.60 -26.76 13.41
CA ALA A 8 10.77 -27.32 12.35
C ALA A 8 9.40 -26.60 12.32
N PRO A 9 8.89 -26.15 11.17
CA PRO A 9 7.56 -25.57 11.12
C PRO A 9 6.52 -26.69 11.24
N GLY A 10 5.95 -26.82 12.44
CA GLY A 10 4.77 -27.62 12.68
C GLY A 10 3.58 -27.05 11.89
N GLY A 11 3.12 -27.80 10.89
CA GLY A 11 1.88 -27.53 10.16
C GLY A 11 0.66 -27.83 11.02
N GLY A 12 0.26 -26.86 11.84
CA GLY A 12 -0.99 -26.87 12.61
C GLY A 12 -1.79 -25.61 12.34
N VAL A 13 -3.13 -25.73 12.37
CA VAL A 13 -4.07 -24.59 12.28
C VAL A 13 -3.75 -23.59 13.39
N GLY A 14 -3.10 -22.48 13.05
CA GLY A 14 -2.55 -21.51 14.00
C GLY A 14 -1.14 -21.01 13.69
N ALA A 15 -0.47 -21.57 12.67
CA ALA A 15 0.79 -21.01 12.19
C ALA A 15 0.60 -19.54 11.73
N ALA A 16 1.44 -18.64 12.24
CA ALA A 16 1.41 -17.23 11.86
C ALA A 16 1.67 -17.08 10.36
N VAL A 17 0.75 -16.40 9.66
CA VAL A 17 0.95 -16.06 8.27
C VAL A 17 1.88 -14.86 8.20
N PHE A 18 2.99 -15.02 7.48
CA PHE A 18 3.89 -13.91 7.21
C PHE A 18 3.25 -12.98 6.17
N LEU A 19 2.93 -11.76 6.59
CA LEU A 19 2.50 -10.69 5.69
C LEU A 19 3.67 -9.75 5.46
N SER A 20 3.99 -9.49 4.20
CA SER A 20 4.97 -8.47 3.82
C SER A 20 4.45 -7.09 4.23
N LEU A 21 5.37 -6.20 4.63
CA LEU A 21 5.01 -4.81 4.88
C LEU A 21 4.49 -4.17 3.59
N PRO A 22 3.42 -3.36 3.66
CA PRO A 22 2.90 -2.71 2.48
C PRO A 22 3.91 -1.70 1.93
N GLU A 23 3.96 -1.61 0.61
CA GLU A 23 4.81 -0.68 -0.13
C GLU A 23 4.60 0.77 0.32
N LEU A 24 5.65 1.58 0.13
CA LEU A 24 5.68 3.00 0.47
C LEU A 24 4.50 3.77 -0.15
N GLN A 25 4.25 4.98 0.35
CA GLN A 25 3.18 5.81 -0.18
C GLN A 25 3.40 6.06 -1.69
N PRO A 26 2.37 5.88 -2.52
CA PRO A 26 2.50 6.04 -3.95
C PRO A 26 2.82 7.50 -4.31
N THR A 27 3.72 7.67 -5.27
CA THR A 27 4.07 8.95 -5.86
C THR A 27 3.17 9.24 -7.07
N PRO A 28 2.60 10.46 -7.15
CA PRO A 28 1.86 10.89 -8.33
C PRO A 28 2.80 10.97 -9.55
N VAL A 29 2.26 10.72 -10.74
CA VAL A 29 2.99 10.93 -12.00
C VAL A 29 2.92 12.41 -12.36
N GLU A 30 4.08 13.03 -12.58
CA GLU A 30 4.18 14.42 -13.01
C GLU A 30 3.42 14.65 -14.32
N GLY A 31 2.65 15.74 -14.38
CA GLY A 31 1.85 16.10 -15.56
C GLY A 31 0.53 15.31 -15.73
N CYS A 32 0.25 14.30 -14.90
CA CYS A 32 -1.06 13.64 -14.90
C CYS A 32 -2.02 14.37 -13.96
N ALA A 33 -3.07 15.00 -14.52
CA ALA A 33 -4.08 15.71 -13.75
C ALA A 33 -4.76 14.83 -12.70
N VAL A 34 -5.09 13.57 -13.04
CA VAL A 34 -5.74 12.62 -12.11
C VAL A 34 -4.82 12.29 -10.93
N CYS A 35 -3.52 12.09 -11.19
CA CYS A 35 -2.54 11.90 -10.13
C CYS A 35 -2.43 13.12 -9.22
N GLY A 36 -2.42 14.32 -9.80
CA GLY A 36 -2.39 15.58 -9.04
C GLY A 36 -3.61 15.73 -8.13
N ASP A 37 -4.80 15.48 -8.66
CA ASP A 37 -6.05 15.55 -7.89
C ASP A 37 -6.08 14.55 -6.72
N LEU A 38 -5.63 13.31 -6.97
CA LEU A 38 -5.57 12.30 -5.92
C LEU A 38 -4.52 12.65 -4.86
N ALA A 39 -3.40 13.25 -5.24
CA ALA A 39 -2.39 13.72 -4.30
C ALA A 39 -2.91 14.87 -3.42
N ALA A 40 -3.65 15.82 -4.00
CA ALA A 40 -4.30 16.90 -3.26
C ALA A 40 -5.34 16.36 -2.28
N ARG A 41 -6.26 15.50 -2.74
CA ARG A 41 -7.28 14.86 -1.88
C ARG A 41 -6.66 14.09 -0.71
N ARG A 42 -5.55 13.40 -0.94
CA ARG A 42 -4.81 12.70 0.10
C ARG A 42 -4.28 13.68 1.16
N GLN A 43 -3.73 14.81 0.73
CA GLN A 43 -3.16 15.81 1.63
C GLN A 43 -4.26 16.45 2.49
N GLU A 44 -5.35 16.89 1.87
CA GLU A 44 -6.49 17.47 2.59
C GLU A 44 -7.10 16.47 3.58
N ALA A 45 -7.22 15.19 3.21
CA ALA A 45 -7.72 14.15 4.09
C ALA A 45 -6.85 13.97 5.33
N ARG A 46 -5.51 14.04 5.19
CA ARG A 46 -4.58 14.00 6.33
C ARG A 46 -4.74 15.22 7.23
N GLU A 47 -4.86 16.40 6.64
CA GLU A 47 -5.04 17.65 7.40
C GLU A 47 -6.32 17.64 8.23
N ARG A 48 -7.39 17.00 7.73
CA ARG A 48 -8.64 16.79 8.46
C ARG A 48 -8.63 15.60 9.44
N GLY A 49 -7.57 14.80 9.46
CA GLY A 49 -7.51 13.55 10.24
C GLY A 49 -8.32 12.38 9.67
N ASP A 50 -8.82 12.51 8.43
CA ASP A 50 -9.55 11.45 7.72
C ASP A 50 -8.57 10.46 7.07
N LEU A 51 -7.98 9.60 7.89
CA LEU A 51 -6.97 8.65 7.44
C LEU A 51 -7.54 7.54 6.53
N SER A 52 -8.85 7.29 6.60
CA SER A 52 -9.54 6.39 5.67
C SER A 52 -9.51 6.98 4.27
N ALA A 53 -9.96 8.23 4.08
CA ALA A 53 -9.92 8.89 2.78
C ALA A 53 -8.48 9.06 2.25
N ALA A 54 -7.50 9.32 3.12
CA ALA A 54 -6.10 9.41 2.72
C ALA A 54 -5.56 8.06 2.19
N THR A 55 -5.97 6.95 2.82
CA THR A 55 -5.62 5.59 2.36
C THR A 55 -6.30 5.26 1.04
N ASP A 56 -7.56 5.64 0.91
CA ASP A 56 -8.36 5.48 -0.31
C ASP A 56 -7.72 6.20 -1.52
N ALA A 57 -7.21 7.41 -1.31
CA ALA A 57 -6.47 8.14 -2.34
C ALA A 57 -5.15 7.44 -2.73
N ASN A 58 -4.45 6.80 -1.77
CA ASN A 58 -3.28 5.98 -2.07
C ASN A 58 -3.62 4.75 -2.93
N VAL A 59 -4.70 4.04 -2.60
CA VAL A 59 -5.15 2.89 -3.41
C VAL A 59 -5.47 3.32 -4.84
N ARG A 60 -6.18 4.44 -5.01
CA ARG A 60 -6.49 4.99 -6.34
C ARG A 60 -5.23 5.42 -7.10
N LEU A 61 -4.25 6.02 -6.44
CA LEU A 61 -2.96 6.39 -7.06
C LEU A 61 -2.20 5.17 -7.58
N ARG A 62 -2.19 4.06 -6.84
CA ARG A 62 -1.56 2.80 -7.29
C ARG A 62 -2.25 2.26 -8.53
N ASN A 63 -3.56 2.07 -8.45
CA ASN A 63 -4.35 1.51 -9.54
C ASN A 63 -4.31 2.39 -10.80
N HIS A 64 -4.28 3.72 -10.66
CA HIS A 64 -4.24 4.62 -11.80
C HIS A 64 -2.94 4.50 -12.60
N ARG A 65 -1.80 4.23 -11.94
CA ARG A 65 -0.54 3.97 -12.65
C ARG A 65 -0.59 2.68 -13.45
N ASP A 66 -1.30 1.67 -12.95
CA ASP A 66 -1.48 0.39 -13.63
C ASP A 66 -2.48 0.47 -14.81
N HIS A 67 -3.28 1.53 -14.91
CA HIS A 67 -4.21 1.75 -16.02
C HIS A 67 -3.60 2.44 -17.26
N ALA A 68 -2.27 2.66 -17.31
CA ALA A 68 -1.62 3.26 -18.47
C ALA A 68 -1.70 2.40 -19.75
N GLU A 69 -2.05 1.11 -19.67
CA GLU A 69 -2.06 0.19 -20.82
C GLU A 69 -3.45 -0.30 -21.28
N ASN A 70 -4.55 0.14 -20.68
CA ASN A 70 -5.88 -0.29 -21.14
C ASN A 70 -6.91 0.85 -21.15
N ARG A 71 -6.99 1.54 -22.29
CA ARG A 71 -8.11 2.41 -22.66
C ARG A 71 -8.55 2.02 -24.08
N PRO A 72 -9.84 1.73 -24.35
CA PRO A 72 -10.34 1.67 -25.72
C PRO A 72 -10.27 3.05 -26.40
#